data_AF-A0A5B8UGW9-F1
#
_entry.id   AF-A0A5B8UGW9-F1
#
_cell.length_a   1.000
_cell.length_b   1.000
_cell.length_c   1.000
_cell.angle_alpha   90.00
_cell.angle_beta   90.00
_cell.angle_gamma   90.00
#
_symmetry.space_group_name_H-M   'P 1'
#
loop_
_entity.id
_entity.type
_entity.pdbx_description
1 polymer ?
#
loop_
_entity_poly.entity_id
_entity_poly.type
_entity_poly.pdbx_seq_one_letter_code
_entity_poly.pdbx_strand_id
1 'polypeptide(L)'
;MVKARGYFMIPTPGTIAVDDSGNPLNASRDTVFTLYVETKSKTVKWERAWKNGRSFALIPSQINKEEIVGTAKKDNGKIVIAPGNSNTLWRLELADDQKKEKLPQAAQQGILLKGRSGNKPFYIVIKSLTELASPEYQ
;
A
#
# COMPACT_ATOMS: atom_id res chain seq x y z
N MET A 1 10.71 -1.53 -17.46
CA MET A 1 10.82 -0.68 -16.26
C MET A 1 9.50 -0.76 -15.52
N VAL A 2 9.54 -1.04 -14.23
CA VAL A 2 8.36 -1.05 -13.35
C VAL A 2 8.40 0.25 -12.55
N LYS A 3 7.29 0.99 -12.51
CA LYS A 3 7.15 2.19 -11.67
C LYS A 3 6.24 1.85 -10.51
N ALA A 4 6.60 2.24 -9.30
CA ALA A 4 5.78 2.02 -8.13
C ALA A 4 5.70 3.28 -7.27
N ARG A 5 4.51 3.55 -6.75
CA ARG A 5 4.23 4.63 -5.81
C ARG A 5 3.49 4.04 -4.62
N GLY A 6 3.80 4.48 -3.41
CA GLY A 6 3.14 4.03 -2.20
C GLY A 6 2.46 5.18 -1.49
N TYR A 7 1.29 4.89 -0.97
CA TYR A 7 0.47 5.81 -0.21
C TYR A 7 0.06 5.15 1.10
N PHE A 8 -0.17 5.96 2.12
CA PHE A 8 -0.80 5.49 3.34
C PHE A 8 -1.79 6.52 3.83
N MET A 9 -2.82 6.04 4.51
CA MET A 9 -3.72 6.87 5.27
C MET A 9 -3.87 6.31 6.67
N ILE A 10 -4.07 7.22 7.61
CA ILE A 10 -4.45 6.89 8.98
C ILE A 10 -5.92 7.29 9.08
N PRO A 11 -6.85 6.31 9.13
CA PRO A 11 -8.25 6.58 9.36
C PRO A 11 -8.40 7.40 10.64
N THR A 12 -9.21 8.44 10.60
CA THR A 12 -9.59 9.15 11.82
C THR A 12 -10.34 8.13 12.69
N PRO A 13 -9.89 7.85 13.92
CA PRO A 13 -10.62 6.94 14.76
C PRO A 13 -12.01 7.55 15.04
N GLY A 14 -13.04 6.70 14.97
CA GLY A 14 -14.28 6.98 15.67
C GLY A 14 -14.06 6.88 17.19
N THR A 15 -15.06 6.41 17.94
CA THR A 15 -14.89 6.13 19.37
C THR A 15 -13.80 5.07 19.59
N ILE A 16 -12.66 5.46 20.19
CA ILE A 16 -11.60 4.52 20.59
C ILE A 16 -12.10 3.76 21.82
N ALA A 17 -12.14 2.43 21.75
CA ALA A 17 -12.42 1.61 22.92
C ALA A 17 -11.28 1.77 23.93
N VAL A 18 -11.61 2.20 25.15
CA VAL A 18 -10.68 2.37 26.26
C VAL A 18 -10.90 1.29 27.31
N ASP A 19 -9.87 0.94 28.06
CA ASP A 19 -9.98 0.12 29.26
C ASP A 19 -10.60 0.92 30.42
N ASP A 20 -10.83 0.26 31.55
CA ASP A 20 -11.41 0.86 32.75
C ASP A 20 -10.54 1.99 33.35
N SER A 21 -9.28 2.13 32.91
CA SER A 21 -8.34 3.19 33.31
C SER A 21 -8.27 4.34 32.28
N GLY A 22 -9.05 4.27 31.20
CA GLY A 22 -9.04 5.26 30.12
C GLY A 22 -7.92 5.08 29.09
N ASN A 23 -7.18 3.97 29.12
CA ASN A 23 -6.15 3.70 28.13
C ASN A 23 -6.76 3.05 26.88
N PRO A 24 -6.31 3.40 25.67
CA PRO A 24 -6.76 2.75 24.44
C PRO A 24 -6.51 1.23 24.48
N LEU A 25 -7.56 0.43 24.31
CA LEU A 25 -7.45 -1.04 24.22
C LEU A 25 -6.64 -1.47 22.98
N ASN A 26 -6.62 -0.65 21.93
CA ASN A 26 -5.81 -0.84 20.72
C ASN A 26 -5.03 0.43 20.39
N ALA A 27 -3.75 0.49 20.80
CA ALA A 27 -2.87 1.64 20.53
C ALA A 27 -2.38 1.71 19.06
N SER A 28 -2.64 0.68 18.25
CA SER A 28 -2.23 0.67 16.84
C SER A 28 -3.33 1.31 16.00
N ARG A 29 -3.08 2.53 15.52
CA ARG A 29 -3.89 3.11 14.45
C ARG A 29 -3.81 2.20 13.23
N ASP A 30 -4.94 1.74 12.71
CA ASP A 30 -5.01 0.89 11.51
C ASP A 30 -4.53 1.68 10.30
N THR A 31 -3.22 1.63 10.03
CA THR A 31 -2.65 2.33 8.88
C THR A 31 -2.97 1.54 7.62
N VAL A 32 -3.74 2.13 6.71
CA VAL A 32 -4.06 1.51 5.42
C VAL A 32 -2.96 1.89 4.45
N PHE A 33 -2.28 0.88 3.89
CA PHE A 33 -1.27 1.08 2.86
C PHE A 33 -1.83 0.67 1.49
N THR A 34 -1.66 1.55 0.51
CA THR A 34 -2.04 1.30 -0.87
C THR A 34 -0.87 1.58 -1.80
N LEU A 35 -0.54 0.62 -2.65
CA LEU A 35 0.51 0.76 -3.65
C LEU A 35 -0.09 0.85 -5.04
N TYR A 36 0.49 1.70 -5.88
CA TYR A 36 0.16 1.79 -7.29
C TYR A 36 1.39 1.38 -8.09
N VAL A 37 1.25 0.32 -8.89
CA VAL A 37 2.37 -0.29 -9.62
C VAL A 37 2.05 -0.41 -11.09
N GLU A 38 2.86 0.23 -11.93
CA GLU A 38 2.79 0.12 -13.38
C GLU A 38 3.74 -0.95 -13.90
N THR A 39 3.19 -1.86 -14.68
CA THR A 39 3.93 -2.98 -15.28
C THR A 39 3.68 -3.04 -16.78
N LYS A 40 4.67 -3.49 -17.54
CA LYS A 40 4.50 -3.77 -18.98
C LYS A 40 3.71 -5.06 -19.24
N SER A 41 3.74 -5.99 -18.28
CA SER A 41 3.02 -7.26 -18.39
C SER A 41 1.59 -7.09 -17.90
N LYS A 42 0.64 -7.64 -18.66
CA LYS A 42 -0.76 -7.76 -18.22
C LYS A 42 -0.94 -8.91 -17.22
N THR A 43 0.00 -9.84 -17.17
CA THR A 43 -0.06 -11.04 -16.33
C THR A 43 1.02 -10.96 -15.26
N VAL A 44 0.64 -10.37 -14.13
CA VAL A 44 1.49 -10.27 -12.93
C VAL A 44 0.79 -10.96 -11.77
N LYS A 45 1.48 -11.90 -11.13
CA LYS A 45 1.05 -12.48 -9.87
C LYS A 45 1.71 -11.73 -8.73
N TRP A 46 0.92 -10.99 -7.98
CA TRP A 46 1.36 -10.32 -6.75
C TRP A 46 1.40 -11.35 -5.62
N GLU A 47 2.53 -11.45 -4.91
CA GLU A 47 2.73 -12.50 -3.91
C GLU A 47 2.66 -11.94 -2.49
N ARG A 48 3.47 -10.92 -2.18
CA ARG A 48 3.61 -10.43 -0.80
C ARG A 48 4.28 -9.06 -0.72
N ALA A 49 4.00 -8.32 0.34
CA ALA A 49 4.77 -7.15 0.72
C ALA A 49 5.33 -7.25 2.15
N TRP A 50 6.40 -6.51 2.42
CA TRP A 50 6.99 -6.37 3.75
C TRP A 50 7.24 -4.90 4.08
N LYS A 51 6.96 -4.52 5.32
CA LYS A 51 7.27 -3.21 5.87
C LYS A 51 7.54 -3.34 7.37
N ASN A 52 8.63 -2.73 7.85
CA ASN A 52 8.94 -2.64 9.29
C ASN A 52 8.84 -3.99 10.05
N GLY A 53 9.35 -5.07 9.47
CA GLY A 53 9.30 -6.38 10.12
C GLY A 53 7.95 -7.13 10.01
N ARG A 54 6.94 -6.54 9.35
CA ARG A 54 5.62 -7.15 9.11
C ARG A 54 5.49 -7.60 7.66
N SER A 55 4.83 -8.72 7.45
CA SER A 55 4.41 -9.21 6.13
C SER A 55 2.92 -8.91 5.89
N PHE A 56 2.59 -8.59 4.65
CA PHE A 56 1.23 -8.23 4.23
C PHE A 56 0.81 -9.09 3.04
N ALA A 57 -0.43 -9.55 3.09
CA ALA A 57 -1.12 -10.06 1.91
C ALA A 57 -1.42 -8.89 0.97
N LEU A 58 -1.54 -9.20 -0.32
CA LEU A 58 -1.85 -8.20 -1.35
C LEU A 58 -3.21 -8.51 -1.95
N ILE A 59 -4.06 -7.49 -1.99
CA ILE A 59 -5.35 -7.53 -2.70
C ILE A 59 -5.17 -6.71 -3.98
N PRO A 60 -4.89 -7.36 -5.12
CA PRO A 60 -4.63 -6.64 -6.37
C PRO A 60 -5.94 -6.28 -7.08
N SER A 61 -6.03 -5.04 -7.57
CA SER A 61 -7.06 -4.56 -8.47
C SER A 61 -6.42 -3.91 -9.69
N GLN A 62 -6.87 -4.26 -10.88
CA GLN A 62 -6.38 -3.64 -12.11
C GLN A 62 -7.14 -2.33 -12.39
N ILE A 63 -6.40 -1.27 -12.66
CA ILE A 63 -6.93 0.06 -12.91
C ILE A 63 -6.85 0.36 -14.41
N ASN A 64 -8.01 0.47 -15.06
CA ASN A 64 -8.12 0.63 -16.51
C ASN A 64 -8.36 2.08 -16.96
N LYS A 65 -8.61 2.98 -16.00
CA LYS A 65 -8.90 4.40 -16.25
C LYS A 65 -8.22 5.24 -15.18
N GLU A 66 -8.27 6.55 -15.34
CA GLU A 66 -7.84 7.49 -14.31
C GLU A 66 -8.58 7.23 -12.97
N GLU A 67 -7.82 7.25 -11.88
CA GLU A 67 -8.31 7.09 -10.51
C GLU A 67 -7.79 8.23 -9.63
N ILE A 68 -8.69 8.77 -8.80
CA ILE A 68 -8.36 9.73 -7.76
C ILE A 68 -7.91 8.92 -6.54
N VAL A 69 -6.63 9.00 -6.21
CA VAL A 69 -6.04 8.27 -5.08
C VAL A 69 -6.42 8.91 -3.75
N GLY A 70 -6.56 10.23 -3.74
CA GLY A 70 -6.87 11.02 -2.55
C GLY A 70 -6.21 12.39 -2.61
N THR A 71 -6.15 13.06 -1.47
CA THR A 71 -5.50 14.36 -1.30
C THR A 71 -4.23 14.17 -0.47
N ALA A 72 -3.09 14.66 -0.94
CA ALA A 72 -1.85 14.63 -0.17
C ALA A 72 -1.97 15.51 1.07
N LYS A 73 -1.62 14.97 2.25
CA LYS A 73 -1.74 15.72 3.52
C LYS A 73 -0.77 16.91 3.62
N LYS A 74 0.36 16.84 2.91
CA LYS A 74 1.44 17.85 3.01
C LYS A 74 1.07 19.18 2.35
N ASP A 75 0.43 19.14 1.20
CA ASP A 75 0.20 20.30 0.33
C ASP A 75 -1.25 20.42 -0.16
N ASN A 76 -2.14 19.54 0.31
CA ASN A 76 -3.52 19.43 -0.13
C ASN A 76 -3.68 19.22 -1.65
N GLY A 77 -2.64 18.74 -2.32
CA GLY A 77 -2.68 18.41 -3.74
C GLY A 77 -3.51 17.16 -4.00
N LYS A 78 -4.46 17.23 -4.93
CA LYS A 78 -5.19 16.06 -5.40
C LYS A 78 -4.26 15.13 -6.17
N ILE A 79 -4.17 13.88 -5.74
CA ILE A 79 -3.36 12.86 -6.39
C ILE A 79 -4.24 12.07 -7.34
N VAL A 80 -3.87 12.13 -8.61
CA VAL A 80 -4.53 11.41 -9.69
C VAL A 80 -3.49 10.49 -10.35
N ILE A 81 -3.88 9.25 -10.59
CA ILE A 81 -3.06 8.27 -11.28
C ILE A 81 -3.85 7.70 -12.45
N ALA A 82 -3.21 7.61 -13.60
CA ALA A 82 -3.74 6.96 -14.78
C ALA A 82 -2.72 5.93 -15.29
N PRO A 83 -3.18 4.85 -15.94
CA PRO A 83 -2.27 3.91 -16.59
C PRO A 83 -1.50 4.62 -17.72
N GLY A 84 -0.17 4.49 -17.74
CA GLY A 84 0.62 4.92 -18.89
C GLY A 84 0.29 4.12 -20.17
N ASN A 85 0.54 4.73 -21.33
CA ASN A 85 0.29 4.11 -22.64
C ASN A 85 0.93 2.72 -22.74
N SER A 86 0.08 1.71 -23.00
CA SER A 86 0.47 0.29 -23.13
C SER A 86 1.00 -0.38 -21.86
N ASN A 87 0.86 0.24 -20.68
CA ASN A 87 1.16 -0.37 -19.39
C ASN A 87 -0.14 -0.82 -18.67
N THR A 88 0.01 -1.75 -17.73
CA THR A 88 -1.03 -2.14 -16.78
C THR A 88 -0.75 -1.52 -15.43
N LEU A 89 -1.69 -0.73 -14.92
CA LEU A 89 -1.66 -0.16 -13.59
C LEU A 89 -2.40 -1.07 -12.61
N TRP A 90 -1.74 -1.38 -11.49
CA TRP A 90 -2.29 -2.18 -10.41
C TRP A 90 -2.41 -1.33 -9.15
N ARG A 91 -3.58 -1.35 -8.51
CA ARG A 91 -3.77 -0.93 -7.13
C ARG A 91 -3.60 -2.16 -6.24
N LEU A 92 -2.69 -2.09 -5.27
CA LEU A 92 -2.43 -3.16 -4.31
C LEU A 92 -2.74 -2.65 -2.92
N GLU A 93 -3.79 -3.19 -2.32
CA GLU A 93 -4.09 -2.94 -0.91
C GLU A 93 -3.33 -3.97 -0.06
N LEU A 94 -2.66 -3.48 0.98
CA LEU A 94 -1.95 -4.33 1.92
C LEU A 94 -2.92 -4.72 3.03
N ALA A 95 -3.22 -6.01 3.10
CA ALA A 95 -3.98 -6.59 4.18
C ALA A 95 -3.03 -7.27 5.17
N ASP A 96 -3.33 -7.18 6.46
CA ASP A 96 -2.58 -7.91 7.47
C ASP A 96 -2.68 -9.42 7.21
N ASP A 97 -1.52 -10.07 7.17
CA ASP A 97 -1.43 -11.51 7.06
C ASP A 97 -1.05 -12.09 8.42
N GLN A 98 -1.85 -13.05 8.90
CA GLN A 98 -1.57 -13.81 10.11
C GLN A 98 -0.33 -14.70 9.95
N LYS A 99 0.10 -14.97 8.70
CA LYS A 99 1.29 -15.77 8.41
C LYS A 99 2.54 -14.90 8.44
N LYS A 100 3.38 -15.09 9.46
CA LYS A 100 4.72 -14.50 9.56
C LYS A 100 5.67 -15.21 8.58
N GLU A 101 6.03 -14.55 7.48
CA GLU A 101 7.10 -15.02 6.59
C GLU A 101 8.41 -14.29 6.91
N LYS A 102 9.55 -15.00 6.82
CA LYS A 102 10.87 -14.42 7.08
C LYS A 102 11.11 -13.24 6.12
N LEU A 103 11.53 -12.10 6.69
CA LEU A 103 11.85 -10.91 5.89
C LEU A 103 13.12 -11.14 5.06
N PRO A 104 13.10 -10.75 3.77
CA PRO A 104 14.33 -10.54 3.02
C PRO A 104 15.14 -9.41 3.67
N GLN A 105 16.47 -9.56 3.76
CA GLN A 105 17.38 -8.60 4.42
C GLN A 105 17.28 -7.17 3.86
N ALA A 106 16.81 -7.02 2.60
CA ALA A 106 16.60 -5.74 1.92
C ALA A 106 15.36 -4.95 2.38
N ALA A 107 14.52 -5.48 3.29
CA ALA A 107 13.26 -4.85 3.71
C ALA A 107 13.39 -3.76 4.79
N GLN A 108 14.60 -3.27 5.07
CA GLN A 108 14.85 -2.36 6.20
C GLN A 108 14.41 -0.91 5.96
N GLN A 109 14.22 -0.48 4.70
CA GLN A 109 13.83 0.89 4.37
C GLN A 109 12.78 0.93 3.26
N GLY A 110 11.51 1.15 3.66
CA GLY A 110 10.37 1.27 2.76
C GLY A 110 9.45 0.04 2.74
N ILE A 111 8.69 -0.11 1.65
CA ILE A 111 7.88 -1.30 1.39
C ILE A 111 8.58 -2.15 0.33
N LEU A 112 8.94 -3.38 0.69
CA LEU A 112 9.42 -4.37 -0.26
C LEU A 112 8.22 -5.12 -0.83
N LEU A 113 8.10 -5.18 -2.14
CA LEU A 113 7.02 -5.85 -2.86
C LEU A 113 7.60 -6.98 -3.71
N LYS A 114 7.03 -8.18 -3.63
CA LYS A 114 7.36 -9.33 -4.46
C LYS A 114 6.21 -9.65 -5.40
N GLY A 115 6.55 -9.79 -6.68
CA GLY A 115 5.63 -10.25 -7.71
C GLY A 115 6.31 -11.21 -8.67
N ARG A 116 5.53 -11.74 -9.60
CA ARG A 116 6.02 -12.65 -10.64
C ARG A 116 5.38 -12.31 -11.99
N SER A 117 6.21 -12.22 -13.02
CA SER A 117 5.75 -12.10 -14.42
C SER A 117 6.04 -13.41 -15.12
N GLY A 118 4.99 -14.17 -15.45
CA GLY A 118 5.14 -15.57 -15.83
C GLY A 118 5.79 -16.39 -14.70
N ASN A 119 6.95 -16.99 -14.95
CA ASN A 119 7.73 -17.73 -13.94
C ASN A 119 8.88 -16.94 -13.30
N LYS A 120 9.11 -15.69 -13.71
CA LYS A 120 10.25 -14.89 -13.23
C LYS A 120 9.81 -14.03 -12.04
N PRO A 121 10.35 -14.26 -10.82
CA PRO A 121 10.08 -13.39 -9.68
C PRO A 121 10.80 -12.06 -9.86
N PHE A 122 10.21 -11.00 -9.31
CA PHE A 122 10.83 -9.69 -9.23
C PHE A 122 10.50 -9.02 -7.90
N TYR A 123 11.35 -8.07 -7.51
CA TYR A 123 11.24 -7.32 -6.27
C TYR A 123 11.26 -5.83 -6.56
N ILE A 124 10.44 -5.07 -5.83
CA ILE A 124 10.37 -3.61 -5.93
C ILE A 124 10.49 -3.05 -4.52
N VAL A 125 11.35 -2.05 -4.33
CA VAL A 125 11.45 -1.32 -3.07
C VAL A 125 10.84 0.05 -3.26
N ILE A 126 9.80 0.35 -2.48
CA ILE A 126 9.12 1.64 -2.46
C ILE A 126 9.65 2.38 -1.23
N LYS A 127 10.62 3.27 -1.48
CA LYS A 127 11.39 3.95 -0.42
C LYS A 127 10.60 5.05 0.30
N SER A 128 9.74 5.76 -0.43
CA SER A 128 8.94 6.86 0.08
C SER A 128 7.45 6.55 -0.05
N LEU A 129 6.70 6.97 0.97
CA LEU A 129 5.24 6.91 0.98
C LEU A 129 4.69 8.31 1.12
N THR A 130 3.61 8.61 0.39
CA THR A 130 2.87 9.84 0.57
C THR A 130 1.70 9.59 1.52
N GLU A 131 1.62 10.39 2.59
CA GLU A 131 0.46 10.40 3.47
C GLU A 131 -0.72 11.10 2.78
N LEU A 132 -1.87 10.43 2.77
CA LEU A 132 -3.13 10.98 2.30
C LEU A 132 -3.89 11.59 3.48
N ALA A 133 -4.63 12.66 3.22
CA ALA A 133 -5.62 13.19 4.15
C ALA A 133 -6.67 12.11 4.42
N SER A 134 -7.07 11.96 5.69
CA SER A 134 -8.18 11.09 6.03
C SER A 134 -9.46 11.70 5.46
N PRO A 135 -10.39 10.91 4.91
CA PRO A 135 -11.71 11.42 4.57
C PRO A 135 -12.38 11.88 5.87
N GLU A 136 -12.47 13.18 6.08
CA GLU A 136 -13.42 13.72 7.05
C GLU A 136 -14.80 13.37 6.51
N TYR A 137 -15.60 12.63 7.28
CA TYR A 137 -17.02 12.49 7.00
C TYR A 137 -17.61 13.90 7.08
N GLN A 138 -17.86 14.51 5.92
CA GLN A 138 -18.69 15.70 5.79
C GLN A 138 -20.16 15.33 5.93
#